data_AF-A0A7S0ECL6-F1
#
_entry.id   AF-A0A7S0ECL6-F1
#
_cell.length_a   1.000
_cell.length_b   1.000
_cell.length_c   1.000
_cell.angle_alpha   90.00
_cell.angle_beta   90.00
_cell.angle_gamma   90.00
#
_symmetry.space_group_name_H-M   'P 1'
#
loop_
_entity.id
_entity.type
_entity.pdbx_description
1 polymer ?
#
loop_
_entity_poly.entity_id
_entity_poly.type
_entity_poly.pdbx_seq_one_letter_code
_entity_poly.pdbx_strand_id
1 'polypeptide(L)'
;MGASASRLPELEAAQAQVRRVTAHLQRATASLAEESSKLSSVQTEAKTLRQQAGKLQGVQTELADANKLLKSARREAHELPQVRHALKVAQEAEAAARQASESKDPVQEELQASKVELEAELHTSRQELERVAGELKFAQQEQRSVSRMRKDLTSAQKELQAKENEMELRNAQLVAQANEALAVSQPLQHPVFGELLHDYGHKRLYRASPLTLWAGTLVWDRQRAFRQERAAVIATAKGKSSAGGCNGWPGSISVVEMLTADTG
;
A
#
# COMPACT_ATOMS: atom_id res chain seq x y z
N MET A 1 39.69 19.90 62.58
CA MET A 1 39.49 18.47 62.30
C MET A 1 38.07 18.09 62.71
N GLY A 2 37.08 18.10 61.81
CA GLY A 2 35.70 17.78 62.23
C GLY A 2 34.56 18.04 61.24
N ALA A 3 34.80 18.06 59.92
CA ALA A 3 33.75 18.34 58.93
C ALA A 3 33.35 17.12 58.07
N SER A 4 33.90 15.93 58.35
CA SER A 4 33.73 14.77 57.45
C SER A 4 32.53 13.87 57.77
N ALA A 5 31.90 14.01 58.95
CA ALA A 5 30.81 13.12 59.37
C ALA A 5 29.42 13.49 58.81
N SER A 6 29.19 14.74 58.37
CA SER A 6 27.87 15.19 57.92
C SER A 6 27.54 14.86 56.45
N ARG A 7 28.50 14.39 55.65
CA ARG A 7 28.30 14.12 54.20
C ARG A 7 27.90 12.68 53.85
N LEU A 8 28.00 11.76 54.80
CA LEU A 8 27.62 10.35 54.62
C LEU A 8 26.15 10.15 54.18
N PRO A 9 25.14 10.77 54.82
CA PRO A 9 23.74 10.56 54.43
C PRO A 9 23.41 11.12 53.04
N GLU A 10 24.03 12.23 52.63
CA GLU A 10 23.87 12.80 51.30
C GLU A 10 24.43 11.86 50.21
N LEU A 11 25.57 11.21 50.50
CA LEU A 11 26.22 10.28 49.59
C LEU A 11 25.40 8.99 49.45
N GLU A 12 24.80 8.49 50.52
CA GLU A 12 23.87 7.35 50.48
C GLU A 12 22.59 7.67 49.70
N ALA A 13 22.01 8.86 49.90
CA ALA A 13 20.84 9.32 49.15
C ALA A 13 21.14 9.44 47.65
N ALA A 14 22.30 10.01 47.29
CA ALA A 14 22.75 10.10 45.90
C ALA A 14 22.97 8.71 45.28
N GLN A 15 23.59 7.77 46.01
CA GLN A 15 23.76 6.39 45.54
C GLN A 15 22.41 5.68 45.35
N ALA A 16 21.45 5.89 46.24
CA ALA A 16 20.10 5.34 46.10
C ALA A 16 19.38 5.91 44.87
N GLN A 17 19.54 7.21 44.59
CA GLN A 17 18.98 7.85 43.41
C GLN A 17 19.61 7.31 42.12
N VAL A 18 20.94 7.15 42.07
CA VAL A 18 21.64 6.55 40.93
C VAL A 18 21.13 5.13 40.69
N ARG A 19 20.98 4.30 41.73
CA ARG A 19 20.43 2.94 41.60
C ARG A 19 19.01 2.93 41.02
N ARG A 20 18.14 3.86 41.46
CA ARG A 20 16.78 4.00 40.91
C ARG A 20 16.82 4.38 39.43
N VAL A 21 17.61 5.39 39.06
CA VAL A 21 17.75 5.84 37.67
C VAL A 21 18.29 4.72 36.79
N THR A 22 19.32 3.98 37.25
CA THR A 22 19.85 2.83 36.53
C THR A 22 18.79 1.74 36.33
N ALA A 23 17.99 1.42 37.35
CA ALA A 23 16.91 0.44 37.24
C ALA A 23 15.77 0.91 36.30
N HIS A 24 15.50 2.22 36.23
CA HIS A 24 14.55 2.78 35.27
C HIS A 24 15.10 2.72 33.83
N LEU A 25 16.38 3.06 33.63
CA LEU A 25 17.04 2.95 32.33
C LEU A 25 17.05 1.49 31.84
N GLN A 26 17.38 0.52 32.70
CA GLN A 26 17.36 -0.90 32.35
C GLN A 26 15.97 -1.38 31.93
N ARG A 27 14.91 -0.95 32.63
CA ARG A 27 13.52 -1.26 32.26
C ARG A 27 13.12 -0.61 30.93
N ALA A 28 13.49 0.65 30.72
CA ALA A 28 13.23 1.36 29.47
C ALA A 28 13.97 0.70 28.29
N THR A 29 15.22 0.27 28.47
CA THR A 29 15.97 -0.43 27.43
C THR A 29 15.37 -1.80 27.11
N ALA A 30 14.88 -2.53 28.11
CA ALA A 30 14.21 -3.81 27.90
C ALA A 30 12.88 -3.63 27.15
N SER A 31 12.09 -2.63 27.53
CA SER A 31 10.84 -2.29 26.83
C SER A 31 11.09 -1.85 25.39
N LEU A 32 12.11 -1.04 25.13
CA LEU A 32 12.48 -0.62 23.77
C LEU A 32 12.92 -1.82 22.92
N ALA A 33 13.68 -2.76 23.50
CA ALA A 33 14.06 -3.99 22.81
C ALA A 33 12.83 -4.84 22.44
N GLU A 34 11.87 -5.00 23.37
CA GLU A 34 10.62 -5.71 23.13
C GLU A 34 9.80 -5.06 22.00
N GLU A 35 9.62 -3.73 22.05
CA GLU A 35 8.89 -3.01 21.01
C GLU A 35 9.60 -3.05 19.64
N SER A 36 10.93 -2.99 19.62
CA SER A 36 11.69 -3.17 18.37
C SER A 36 11.50 -4.58 17.77
N SER A 37 11.35 -5.60 18.62
CA SER A 37 11.10 -6.97 18.16
C SER A 37 9.70 -7.10 17.54
N LYS A 38 8.68 -6.51 18.18
CA LYS A 38 7.30 -6.45 17.66
C LYS A 38 7.24 -5.67 16.33
N LEU A 39 7.95 -4.56 16.23
CA LEU A 39 7.99 -3.77 15.00
C LEU A 39 8.65 -4.57 13.86
N SER A 40 9.67 -5.38 14.16
CA SER A 40 10.29 -6.24 13.15
C SER A 40 9.36 -7.37 12.69
N SER A 41 8.58 -7.99 13.59
CA SER A 41 7.59 -9.01 13.20
C SER A 41 6.49 -8.41 12.31
N VAL A 42 5.95 -7.24 12.68
CA VAL A 42 4.96 -6.52 11.86
C VAL A 42 5.53 -6.15 10.48
N GLN A 43 6.80 -5.74 10.41
CA GLN A 43 7.44 -5.48 9.11
C GLN A 43 7.58 -6.73 8.25
N THR A 44 7.85 -7.90 8.85
CA THR A 44 7.88 -9.17 8.11
C THR A 44 6.49 -9.56 7.60
N GLU A 45 5.45 -9.42 8.42
CA GLU A 45 4.06 -9.66 8.02
C GLU A 45 3.60 -8.70 6.91
N ALA A 46 3.95 -7.42 7.00
CA ALA A 46 3.64 -6.45 5.94
C ALA A 46 4.33 -6.82 4.61
N LYS A 47 5.54 -7.38 4.65
CA LYS A 47 6.24 -7.87 3.44
C LYS A 47 5.55 -9.10 2.85
N THR A 48 5.12 -10.06 3.67
CA THR A 48 4.42 -11.26 3.19
C THR A 48 3.06 -10.90 2.58
N LEU A 49 2.31 -9.98 3.19
CA LEU A 49 1.05 -9.48 2.63
C LEU A 49 1.24 -8.76 1.29
N ARG A 50 2.27 -7.93 1.14
CA ARG A 50 2.60 -7.29 -0.16
C ARG A 50 2.92 -8.31 -1.24
N GLN A 51 3.66 -9.38 -0.90
CA GLN A 51 3.94 -10.46 -1.84
C GLN A 51 2.66 -11.21 -2.24
N GLN A 52 1.74 -11.46 -1.30
CA GLN A 52 0.45 -12.07 -1.60
C GLN A 52 -0.43 -11.19 -2.48
N ALA A 53 -0.47 -9.87 -2.23
CA ALA A 53 -1.19 -8.91 -3.07
C ALA A 53 -0.67 -8.91 -4.52
N GLY A 54 0.66 -8.96 -4.70
CA GLY A 54 1.26 -9.07 -6.04
C GLY A 54 0.86 -10.35 -6.77
N LYS A 55 0.82 -11.50 -6.07
CA LYS A 55 0.34 -12.78 -6.64
C LYS A 55 -1.14 -12.69 -7.06
N LEU A 56 -1.99 -12.08 -6.24
CA LEU A 56 -3.41 -11.89 -6.56
C LEU A 56 -3.62 -11.00 -7.78
N GLN A 57 -2.79 -9.97 -7.96
CA GLN A 57 -2.83 -9.13 -9.14
C GLN A 57 -2.49 -9.91 -10.42
N GLY A 58 -1.51 -10.82 -10.36
CA GLY A 58 -1.19 -11.74 -11.46
C GLY A 58 -2.38 -12.65 -11.83
N VAL A 59 -3.02 -13.25 -10.83
CA VAL A 59 -4.22 -14.08 -11.05
C VAL A 59 -5.37 -13.25 -11.66
N GLN A 60 -5.55 -11.99 -11.26
CA GLN A 60 -6.56 -11.12 -11.85
C GLN A 60 -6.30 -10.85 -13.34
N THR A 61 -5.04 -10.65 -13.73
CA THR A 61 -4.68 -10.46 -15.15
C THR A 61 -4.91 -11.72 -15.97
N GLU A 62 -4.53 -12.89 -15.48
CA GLU A 62 -4.79 -14.17 -16.15
C GLU A 62 -6.29 -14.42 -16.34
N LEU A 63 -7.11 -14.09 -15.32
CA LEU A 63 -8.55 -14.24 -15.39
C LEU A 63 -9.19 -13.22 -16.37
N ALA A 64 -8.60 -12.03 -16.51
CA ALA A 64 -9.04 -11.06 -17.52
C ALA A 64 -8.77 -11.59 -18.94
N ASP A 65 -7.62 -12.20 -19.18
CA ASP A 65 -7.27 -12.77 -20.49
C ASP A 65 -8.09 -14.03 -20.81
N ALA A 66 -8.32 -14.91 -19.84
CA ALA A 66 -9.24 -16.04 -19.99
C ALA A 66 -10.67 -15.59 -20.35
N ASN A 67 -11.15 -14.47 -19.79
CA ASN A 67 -12.45 -13.90 -20.17
C ASN A 67 -12.46 -13.34 -21.59
N LYS A 68 -11.35 -12.81 -22.11
CA LYS A 68 -11.26 -12.38 -23.51
C LYS A 68 -11.38 -13.59 -24.44
N LEU A 69 -10.68 -14.68 -24.14
CA LEU A 69 -10.75 -15.93 -24.89
C LEU A 69 -12.16 -16.55 -24.87
N LEU A 70 -12.82 -16.56 -23.70
CA LEU A 70 -14.21 -17.02 -23.62
C LEU A 70 -15.18 -16.15 -24.44
N LYS A 71 -14.93 -14.84 -24.52
CA LYS A 71 -15.74 -13.94 -25.34
C LYS A 71 -15.55 -14.20 -26.83
N SER A 72 -14.32 -14.47 -27.31
CA SER A 72 -14.09 -14.83 -28.71
C SER A 72 -14.72 -16.18 -29.05
N ALA A 73 -14.50 -17.20 -28.23
CA ALA A 73 -15.10 -18.53 -28.42
C ALA A 73 -16.64 -18.49 -28.44
N ARG A 74 -17.27 -17.61 -27.65
CA ARG A 74 -18.73 -17.40 -27.68
C ARG A 74 -19.21 -16.75 -28.97
N ARG A 75 -18.43 -15.87 -29.59
CA ARG A 75 -18.77 -15.27 -30.89
C ARG A 75 -18.73 -16.33 -31.99
N GLU A 76 -17.64 -17.10 -32.04
CA GLU A 76 -17.49 -18.22 -32.97
C GLU A 76 -18.63 -19.24 -32.81
N ALA A 77 -18.98 -19.60 -31.56
CA ALA A 77 -20.10 -20.49 -31.30
C ALA A 77 -21.46 -19.92 -31.75
N HIS A 78 -21.61 -18.60 -31.79
CA HIS A 78 -22.84 -17.96 -32.28
C HIS A 78 -22.94 -17.97 -33.80
N GLU A 79 -21.82 -18.09 -34.51
CA GLU A 79 -21.77 -18.19 -35.98
C GLU A 79 -22.07 -19.63 -36.47
N LEU A 80 -21.86 -20.65 -35.63
CA LEU A 80 -22.11 -22.07 -35.96
C LEU A 80 -23.50 -22.38 -36.55
N PRO A 81 -24.63 -21.83 -36.07
CA PRO A 81 -25.94 -22.07 -36.68
C PRO A 81 -26.05 -21.54 -38.11
N GLN A 82 -25.40 -20.42 -38.42
CA GLN A 82 -25.38 -19.85 -39.77
C GLN A 82 -24.56 -20.73 -40.71
N VAL A 83 -23.40 -21.20 -40.24
CA VAL A 83 -22.57 -22.17 -40.97
C VAL A 83 -23.34 -23.45 -41.22
N ARG A 84 -24.04 -24.00 -40.21
CA ARG A 84 -24.89 -25.20 -40.36
C ARG A 84 -26.03 -25.00 -41.36
N HIS A 85 -26.66 -23.83 -41.36
CA HIS A 85 -27.71 -23.51 -42.33
C HIS A 85 -27.14 -23.44 -43.75
N ALA A 86 -26.01 -22.75 -43.95
CA ALA A 86 -25.34 -22.67 -45.24
C ALA A 86 -24.96 -24.06 -45.78
N LEU A 87 -24.45 -24.94 -44.90
CA LEU A 87 -24.07 -26.30 -45.23
C LEU A 87 -25.30 -27.14 -45.65
N LYS A 88 -26.44 -26.97 -44.96
CA LYS A 88 -27.70 -27.65 -45.32
C LYS A 88 -28.24 -27.17 -46.68
N VAL A 89 -28.19 -25.86 -46.96
CA VAL A 89 -28.60 -25.31 -48.26
C VAL A 89 -27.70 -25.82 -49.38
N ALA A 90 -26.38 -25.91 -49.15
CA ALA A 90 -25.45 -26.48 -50.12
C ALA A 90 -25.78 -27.96 -50.43
N GLN A 91 -26.11 -28.75 -49.41
CA GLN A 91 -26.53 -30.16 -49.59
C GLN A 91 -27.84 -30.30 -50.38
N GLU A 92 -28.83 -29.44 -50.11
CA GLU A 92 -30.10 -29.45 -50.83
C GLU A 92 -29.91 -29.05 -52.30
N ALA A 93 -29.06 -28.06 -52.58
CA ALA A 93 -28.69 -27.65 -53.93
C ALA A 93 -27.95 -28.77 -54.68
N GLU A 94 -27.05 -29.48 -54.00
CA GLU A 94 -26.32 -30.61 -54.56
C GLU A 94 -27.27 -31.79 -54.88
N ALA A 95 -28.20 -32.12 -53.97
CA ALA A 95 -29.20 -33.15 -54.18
C ALA A 95 -30.13 -32.84 -55.37
N ALA A 96 -30.50 -31.56 -55.55
CA ALA A 96 -31.27 -31.11 -56.70
C ALA A 96 -30.48 -31.22 -58.02
N ALA A 97 -29.18 -30.92 -58.01
CA ALA A 97 -28.30 -31.11 -59.16
C ALA A 97 -28.19 -32.59 -59.55
N ARG A 98 -28.17 -33.51 -58.58
CA ARG A 98 -28.16 -34.97 -58.82
C ARG A 98 -29.44 -35.48 -59.48
N GLN A 99 -30.60 -34.94 -59.12
CA GLN A 99 -31.86 -35.31 -59.78
C GLN A 99 -31.93 -34.83 -61.23
N ALA A 100 -31.21 -33.76 -61.58
CA ALA A 100 -31.14 -33.27 -62.96
C ALA A 100 -30.18 -34.08 -63.85
N SER A 101 -29.27 -34.89 -63.28
CA SER A 101 -28.22 -35.61 -64.02
C SER A 101 -28.53 -37.09 -64.32
N GLU A 102 -29.77 -37.57 -64.18
CA GLU A 102 -30.15 -38.97 -64.42
C GLU A 102 -30.25 -39.41 -65.91
N SER A 103 -29.58 -38.71 -66.84
CA SER A 103 -29.35 -39.23 -68.19
C SER A 103 -28.04 -40.03 -68.22
N LYS A 104 -28.17 -41.35 -68.47
CA LYS A 104 -27.11 -42.36 -68.47
C LYS A 104 -25.96 -42.02 -69.42
N ASP A 105 -24.79 -41.76 -68.85
CA ASP A 105 -23.49 -41.69 -69.50
C ASP A 105 -22.38 -41.80 -68.41
N PRO A 106 -21.09 -42.00 -68.77
CA PRO A 106 -19.97 -42.27 -67.84
C PRO A 106 -19.78 -41.29 -66.67
N VAL A 107 -20.52 -40.18 -66.65
CA VAL A 107 -20.68 -39.22 -65.55
C VAL A 107 -21.18 -39.88 -64.25
N GLN A 108 -21.87 -41.03 -64.31
CA GLN A 108 -22.39 -41.71 -63.12
C GLN A 108 -21.30 -42.24 -62.16
N GLU A 109 -20.12 -42.64 -62.66
CA GLU A 109 -19.02 -43.09 -61.79
C GLU A 109 -18.33 -41.92 -61.09
N GLU A 110 -18.11 -40.80 -61.78
CA GLU A 110 -17.58 -39.57 -61.16
C GLU A 110 -18.55 -39.00 -60.11
N LEU A 111 -19.85 -39.10 -60.37
CA LEU A 111 -20.89 -38.63 -59.45
C LEU A 111 -21.01 -39.54 -58.21
N GLN A 112 -20.78 -40.85 -58.36
CA GLN A 112 -20.67 -41.76 -57.21
C GLN A 112 -19.38 -41.53 -56.41
N ALA A 113 -18.25 -41.29 -57.06
CA ALA A 113 -16.99 -40.96 -56.39
C ALA A 113 -17.12 -39.65 -55.59
N SER A 114 -17.67 -38.59 -56.21
CA SER A 114 -17.94 -37.31 -55.55
C SER A 114 -18.91 -37.46 -54.37
N LYS A 115 -19.92 -38.33 -54.49
CA LYS A 115 -20.84 -38.61 -53.37
C LYS A 115 -20.13 -39.25 -52.17
N VAL A 116 -19.25 -40.21 -52.41
CA VAL A 116 -18.48 -40.85 -51.33
C VAL A 116 -17.54 -39.84 -50.67
N GLU A 117 -16.92 -38.95 -51.44
CA GLU A 117 -16.06 -37.89 -50.94
C GLU A 117 -16.84 -36.88 -50.07
N LEU A 118 -18.01 -36.43 -50.53
CA LEU A 118 -18.90 -35.55 -49.76
C LEU A 118 -19.47 -36.20 -48.50
N GLU A 119 -19.79 -37.50 -48.53
CA GLU A 119 -20.22 -38.23 -47.34
C GLU A 119 -19.07 -38.35 -46.32
N ALA A 120 -17.83 -38.52 -46.79
CA ALA A 120 -16.64 -38.50 -45.94
C ALA A 120 -16.41 -37.12 -45.32
N GLU A 121 -16.50 -36.04 -46.09
CA GLU A 121 -16.41 -34.66 -45.59
C GLU A 121 -17.52 -34.31 -44.58
N LEU A 122 -18.74 -34.81 -44.81
CA LEU A 122 -19.83 -34.66 -43.86
C LEU A 122 -19.55 -35.36 -42.53
N HIS A 123 -18.98 -36.56 -42.60
CA HIS A 123 -18.64 -37.33 -41.43
C HIS A 123 -17.51 -36.66 -40.62
N THR A 124 -16.46 -36.15 -41.29
CA THR A 124 -15.38 -35.40 -40.63
C THR A 124 -15.92 -34.12 -40.00
N SER A 125 -16.73 -33.35 -40.73
CA SER A 125 -17.35 -32.11 -40.19
C SER A 125 -18.24 -32.41 -38.98
N ARG A 126 -18.99 -33.52 -38.99
CA ARG A 126 -19.81 -33.94 -37.84
C ARG A 126 -18.95 -34.29 -36.63
N GLN A 127 -17.85 -35.02 -36.82
CA GLN A 127 -16.91 -35.34 -35.75
C GLN A 127 -16.27 -34.08 -35.16
N GLU A 128 -15.90 -33.12 -36.00
CA GLU A 128 -15.37 -31.83 -35.56
C GLU A 128 -16.40 -31.04 -34.74
N LEU A 129 -17.65 -30.99 -35.19
CA LEU A 129 -18.74 -30.33 -34.46
C LEU A 129 -19.02 -30.99 -33.10
N GLU A 130 -18.94 -32.32 -33.01
CA GLU A 130 -19.06 -33.04 -31.75
C GLU A 130 -17.88 -32.73 -30.81
N ARG A 131 -16.66 -32.64 -31.34
CA ARG A 131 -15.46 -32.24 -30.59
C ARG A 131 -15.61 -30.83 -30.01
N VAL A 132 -15.98 -29.87 -30.85
CA VAL A 132 -16.19 -28.46 -30.44
C VAL A 132 -17.34 -28.34 -29.43
N ALA A 133 -18.43 -29.10 -29.62
CA ALA A 133 -19.53 -29.12 -28.66
C ALA A 133 -19.10 -29.68 -27.28
N GLY A 134 -18.20 -30.67 -27.27
CA GLY A 134 -17.56 -31.18 -26.07
C GLY A 134 -16.75 -30.10 -25.37
N GLU A 135 -15.83 -29.44 -26.09
CA GLU A 135 -14.98 -28.35 -25.58
C GLU A 135 -15.83 -27.20 -25.01
N LEU A 136 -16.91 -26.82 -25.68
CA LEU A 136 -17.84 -25.78 -25.22
C LEU A 136 -18.49 -26.15 -23.87
N LYS A 137 -18.90 -27.40 -23.68
CA LYS A 137 -19.49 -27.87 -22.42
C LYS A 137 -18.47 -27.81 -21.27
N PHE A 138 -17.23 -28.23 -21.52
CA PHE A 138 -16.16 -28.12 -20.53
C PHE A 138 -15.88 -26.66 -20.16
N ALA A 139 -15.75 -25.78 -21.15
CA ALA A 139 -15.53 -24.35 -20.93
C ALA A 139 -16.70 -23.69 -20.15
N GLN A 140 -17.94 -24.09 -20.40
CA GLN A 140 -19.10 -23.62 -19.63
C GLN A 140 -19.08 -24.10 -18.17
N GLN A 141 -18.67 -25.35 -17.93
CA GLN A 141 -18.54 -25.88 -16.57
C GLN A 141 -17.43 -25.17 -15.80
N GLU A 142 -16.29 -24.93 -16.44
CA GLU A 142 -15.17 -24.20 -15.87
C GLU A 142 -15.57 -22.75 -15.55
N GLN A 143 -16.30 -22.08 -16.45
CA GLN A 143 -16.82 -20.74 -16.21
C GLN A 143 -17.75 -20.69 -14.99
N ARG A 144 -18.61 -21.69 -14.79
CA ARG A 144 -19.47 -21.78 -13.60
C ARG A 144 -18.64 -21.96 -12.33
N SER A 145 -17.59 -22.76 -12.38
CA SER A 145 -16.64 -22.94 -11.26
C SER A 145 -15.94 -21.63 -10.90
N VAL A 146 -15.35 -20.96 -11.90
CA VAL A 146 -14.67 -19.66 -11.71
C VAL A 146 -15.62 -18.60 -11.20
N SER A 147 -16.88 -18.58 -11.66
CA SER A 147 -17.89 -17.65 -11.15
C SER A 147 -18.25 -17.88 -9.69
N ARG A 148 -18.22 -19.13 -9.20
CA ARG A 148 -18.42 -19.44 -7.77
C ARG A 148 -17.22 -18.96 -6.95
N MET A 149 -16.01 -19.32 -7.37
CA MET A 149 -14.77 -18.87 -6.72
C MET A 149 -14.67 -17.33 -6.64
N ARG A 150 -15.10 -16.62 -7.69
CA ARG A 150 -15.17 -15.14 -7.66
C ARG A 150 -16.10 -14.61 -6.58
N LYS A 151 -17.27 -15.22 -6.40
CA LYS A 151 -18.22 -14.81 -5.35
C LYS A 151 -17.60 -15.02 -3.97
N ASP A 152 -17.01 -16.19 -3.74
CA ASP A 152 -16.37 -16.53 -2.47
C ASP A 152 -15.19 -15.59 -2.16
N LEU A 153 -14.40 -15.24 -3.18
CA LEU A 153 -13.32 -14.26 -3.04
C LEU A 153 -13.85 -12.87 -2.67
N THR A 154 -14.94 -12.42 -3.32
CA THR A 154 -15.53 -11.11 -3.02
C THR A 154 -16.13 -11.05 -1.61
N SER A 155 -16.70 -12.15 -1.09
CA SER A 155 -17.15 -12.19 0.30
C SER A 155 -15.97 -12.17 1.28
N ALA A 156 -14.92 -12.96 1.02
CA ALA A 156 -13.72 -12.96 1.85
C ALA A 156 -13.04 -11.57 1.90
N GLN A 157 -12.99 -10.87 0.76
CA GLN A 157 -12.44 -9.52 0.70
C GLN A 157 -13.26 -8.51 1.53
N LYS A 158 -14.60 -8.62 1.51
CA LYS A 158 -15.48 -7.80 2.35
C LYS A 158 -15.28 -8.07 3.84
N GLU A 159 -15.13 -9.34 4.23
CA GLU A 159 -14.84 -9.71 5.63
C GLU A 159 -13.48 -9.15 6.09
N LEU A 160 -12.47 -9.20 5.23
CA LEU A 160 -11.15 -8.68 5.53
C LEU A 160 -11.18 -7.16 5.71
N GLN A 161 -11.86 -6.44 4.81
CA GLN A 161 -12.06 -5.00 4.92
C GLN A 161 -12.85 -4.61 6.17
N ALA A 162 -13.85 -5.39 6.57
CA ALA A 162 -14.58 -5.17 7.82
C ALA A 162 -13.67 -5.31 9.05
N LYS A 163 -12.77 -6.31 9.07
CA LYS A 163 -11.78 -6.50 10.14
C LYS A 163 -10.74 -5.38 10.18
N GLU A 164 -10.28 -4.91 9.02
CA GLU A 164 -9.36 -3.77 8.93
C GLU A 164 -9.99 -2.52 9.55
N ASN A 165 -11.24 -2.19 9.18
CA ASN A 165 -11.97 -1.07 9.75
C ASN A 165 -12.16 -1.21 11.27
N GLU A 166 -12.45 -2.42 11.78
CA GLU A 166 -12.57 -2.67 13.22
C GLU A 166 -11.23 -2.44 13.95
N MET A 167 -10.12 -2.89 13.36
CA MET A 167 -8.77 -2.70 13.90
C MET A 167 -8.34 -1.23 13.88
N GLU A 168 -8.64 -0.51 12.81
CA GLU A 168 -8.40 0.94 12.71
C GLU A 168 -9.15 1.70 13.80
N LEU A 169 -10.41 1.34 14.03
CA LEU A 169 -11.23 1.98 15.06
C LEU A 169 -10.70 1.68 16.48
N ARG A 170 -10.26 0.44 16.74
CA ARG A 170 -9.56 0.09 17.99
C ARG A 170 -8.25 0.85 18.17
N ASN A 171 -7.45 0.97 17.12
CA ASN A 171 -6.19 1.72 17.17
C ASN A 171 -6.44 3.21 17.45
N ALA A 172 -7.44 3.81 16.81
CA ALA A 172 -7.83 5.19 17.07
C ALA A 172 -8.25 5.39 18.54
N GLN A 173 -9.00 4.45 19.11
CA GLN A 173 -9.36 4.47 20.54
C GLN A 173 -8.13 4.36 21.45
N LEU A 174 -7.19 3.46 21.16
CA LEU A 174 -5.95 3.32 21.93
C LEU A 174 -5.09 4.60 21.88
N VAL A 175 -4.97 5.22 20.72
CA VAL A 175 -4.26 6.51 20.57
C VAL A 175 -4.97 7.61 21.34
N ALA A 176 -6.30 7.68 21.29
CA ALA A 176 -7.06 8.65 22.08
C ALA A 176 -6.84 8.46 23.58
N GLN A 177 -6.91 7.22 24.08
CA GLN A 177 -6.65 6.89 25.48
C GLN A 177 -5.21 7.22 25.90
N ALA A 178 -4.22 6.95 25.05
CA ALA A 178 -2.82 7.29 25.31
C ALA A 178 -2.62 8.81 25.37
N ASN A 179 -3.25 9.57 24.48
CA ASN A 179 -3.21 11.02 24.49
C ASN A 179 -3.90 11.61 25.72
N GLU A 180 -5.02 11.05 26.15
CA GLU A 180 -5.71 11.46 27.36
C GLU A 180 -4.85 11.20 28.61
N ALA A 181 -4.21 10.03 28.69
CA ALA A 181 -3.27 9.71 29.77
C ALA A 181 -2.05 10.67 29.80
N LEU A 182 -1.56 11.11 28.63
CA LEU A 182 -0.48 12.09 28.53
C LEU A 182 -0.92 13.51 28.90
N ALA A 183 -2.15 13.91 28.57
CA ALA A 183 -2.70 15.22 28.88
C ALA A 183 -2.89 15.46 30.40
N VAL A 184 -3.02 14.39 31.20
CA VAL A 184 -3.10 14.48 32.67
C VAL A 184 -1.72 14.65 33.33
N SER A 185 -0.61 14.48 32.59
CA SER A 185 0.71 14.81 33.10
C SER A 185 0.92 16.33 33.02
N GLN A 186 1.19 16.95 34.17
CA GLN A 186 1.53 18.38 34.28
C GLN A 186 2.50 18.81 33.18
N PRO A 187 2.40 20.06 32.67
CA PRO A 187 3.26 20.53 31.59
C PRO A 187 4.71 20.25 31.97
N LEU A 188 5.34 19.32 31.24
CA LEU A 188 6.73 18.93 31.44
C LEU A 188 7.59 20.17 31.19
N GLN A 189 7.91 20.90 32.27
CA GLN A 189 8.89 21.98 32.21
C GLN A 189 10.25 21.35 31.99
N HIS A 190 10.81 21.58 30.81
CA HIS A 190 12.19 21.25 30.53
C HIS A 190 13.09 22.18 31.35
N PRO A 191 14.05 21.67 32.13
CA PRO A 191 14.83 22.49 33.07
C PRO A 191 15.63 23.62 32.41
N VAL A 192 15.96 23.48 31.12
CA VAL A 192 16.70 24.49 30.33
C VAL A 192 15.80 25.28 29.38
N PHE A 193 14.75 24.66 28.85
CA PHE A 193 13.96 25.23 27.76
C PHE A 193 12.57 25.68 28.21
N GLY A 194 12.22 25.46 29.48
CA GLY A 194 10.94 25.84 30.04
C GLY A 194 9.79 24.98 29.52
N GLU A 195 8.63 25.60 29.36
CA GLU A 195 7.39 24.92 29.00
C GLU A 195 7.38 24.49 27.53
N LEU A 196 7.06 23.23 27.24
CA LEU A 196 6.88 22.77 25.87
C LEU A 196 5.54 23.31 25.32
N LEU A 197 5.60 24.20 24.32
CA LEU A 197 4.42 24.76 23.67
C LEU A 197 3.85 23.80 22.61
N HIS A 198 4.72 23.15 21.84
CA HIS A 198 4.30 22.28 20.74
C HIS A 198 5.40 21.29 20.31
N ASP A 199 5.01 20.05 19.98
CA ASP A 199 5.89 19.04 19.39
C ASP A 199 5.39 18.65 17.99
N TYR A 200 6.16 19.01 16.96
CA TYR A 200 5.87 18.67 15.56
C TYR A 200 6.48 17.30 15.15
N GLY A 201 6.98 16.51 16.10
CA GLY A 201 7.64 15.22 15.89
C GLY A 201 9.08 15.30 15.37
N HIS A 202 9.40 16.32 14.57
CA HIS A 202 10.75 16.61 14.06
C HIS A 202 11.36 17.89 14.65
N LYS A 203 10.54 18.72 15.32
CA LYS A 203 10.93 19.98 15.99
C LYS A 203 10.04 20.21 17.20
N ARG A 204 10.63 20.70 18.29
CA ARG A 204 9.93 21.05 19.53
C ARG A 204 10.06 22.54 19.79
N LEU A 205 8.94 23.19 20.06
CA LEU A 205 8.87 24.60 20.44
C LEU A 205 8.71 24.71 21.94
N TYR A 206 9.62 25.43 22.58
CA TYR A 206 9.56 25.68 24.01
C TYR A 206 9.43 27.18 24.30
N ARG A 207 8.80 27.49 25.43
CA ARG A 207 8.72 28.81 26.05
C ARG A 207 9.66 28.86 27.24
N ALA A 208 10.76 29.58 27.08
CA ALA A 208 11.70 29.89 28.15
C ALA A 208 11.78 31.39 28.42
N SER A 209 12.11 31.75 29.65
CA SER A 209 12.55 33.10 29.97
C SER A 209 13.92 33.36 29.31
N PRO A 210 14.15 34.53 28.70
CA PRO A 210 15.44 34.91 28.10
C PRO A 210 16.61 34.77 29.07
N LEU A 211 16.38 35.06 30.35
CA LEU A 211 17.37 34.92 31.42
C LEU A 211 17.80 33.46 31.62
N THR A 212 16.85 32.53 31.59
CA THR A 212 17.12 31.09 31.75
C THR A 212 17.85 30.53 30.53
N LEU A 213 17.50 31.00 29.33
CA LEU A 213 18.20 30.63 28.10
C LEU A 213 19.65 31.11 28.14
N TRP A 214 19.89 32.37 28.52
CA TRP A 214 21.24 32.92 28.66
C TRP A 214 22.08 32.25 29.75
N ALA A 215 21.47 31.90 30.89
CA ALA A 215 22.18 31.21 31.96
C ALA A 215 22.60 29.77 31.58
N GLY A 216 21.79 29.09 30.74
CA GLY A 216 22.05 27.71 30.32
C GLY A 216 22.85 27.57 29.02
N THR A 217 22.87 28.59 28.16
CA THR A 217 23.74 28.60 26.98
C THR A 217 25.13 29.06 27.37
N LEU A 218 26.08 28.12 27.39
CA LEU A 218 27.50 28.48 27.34
C LEU A 218 27.68 29.40 26.14
N VAL A 219 27.98 30.68 26.39
CA VAL A 219 28.49 31.57 25.35
C VAL A 219 29.81 30.95 24.92
N TRP A 220 29.78 30.20 23.82
CA TRP A 220 31.01 29.63 23.28
C TRP A 220 31.89 30.80 22.87
N ASP A 221 32.95 31.06 23.64
CA ASP A 221 34.02 32.04 23.35
C ASP A 221 34.66 31.86 21.97
N ARG A 222 34.35 30.74 21.29
CA ARG A 222 34.75 30.44 19.91
C ARG A 222 33.69 30.77 18.88
N GLN A 223 32.87 31.81 19.08
CA GLN A 223 32.23 32.43 17.93
C GLN A 223 33.34 32.84 16.97
N ARG A 224 33.32 32.29 15.75
CA ARG A 224 34.33 32.63 14.74
C ARG A 224 34.37 34.14 14.64
N ALA A 225 35.57 34.73 14.80
CA ALA A 225 35.77 36.16 14.66
C ALA A 225 34.99 36.66 13.44
N PHE A 226 34.18 37.68 13.64
CA PHE A 226 33.38 38.26 12.56
C PHE A 226 34.31 38.72 11.44
N ARG A 227 34.21 38.08 10.28
CA ARG A 227 34.94 38.46 9.07
C ARG A 227 33.95 39.11 8.12
N GLN A 228 34.04 40.43 7.99
CA GLN A 228 33.12 41.24 7.21
C GLN A 228 32.99 40.73 5.76
N GLU A 229 34.11 40.33 5.15
CA GLU A 229 34.14 39.76 3.80
C GLU A 229 33.29 38.49 3.68
N ARG A 230 33.42 37.57 4.64
CA ARG A 230 32.65 36.31 4.64
C ARG A 230 31.17 36.57 4.91
N ALA A 231 30.86 37.53 5.78
CA ALA A 231 29.48 37.96 6.04
C ALA A 231 28.83 38.54 4.77
N ALA A 232 29.55 39.37 4.00
CA ALA A 232 29.09 39.93 2.74
C ALA A 232 28.87 38.86 1.66
N VAL A 233 29.76 37.87 1.55
CA VAL A 233 29.60 36.72 0.63
C VAL A 233 28.38 35.87 1.00
N ILE A 234 28.15 35.63 2.29
CA ILE A 234 26.98 34.88 2.76
C ILE A 234 25.70 35.68 2.52
N ALA A 235 25.69 36.99 2.79
CA ALA A 235 24.54 37.86 2.56
C ALA A 235 24.17 37.93 1.07
N THR A 236 25.16 38.07 0.18
CA THR A 236 24.94 38.10 -1.28
C THR A 236 24.49 36.74 -1.83
N ALA A 237 25.09 35.64 -1.37
CA ALA A 237 24.65 34.29 -1.75
C ALA A 237 23.21 33.98 -1.25
N LYS A 238 22.86 34.48 -0.07
CA LYS A 238 21.52 34.30 0.51
C LYS A 238 20.45 35.24 -0.08
N GLY A 239 20.81 36.45 -0.48
CA GLY A 239 19.93 37.35 -1.22
C GLY A 239 19.54 36.80 -2.60
N LYS A 240 20.38 35.94 -3.19
CA LYS A 240 20.07 35.22 -4.42
C LYS A 240 19.10 34.04 -4.21
N SER A 241 19.10 33.41 -3.04
CA SER A 241 18.23 32.27 -2.73
C SER A 241 16.86 32.66 -2.15
N SER A 242 16.67 33.91 -1.72
CA SER A 242 15.35 34.46 -1.33
C SER A 242 14.37 34.66 -2.50
N ALA A 243 14.79 34.46 -3.75
CA ALA A 243 13.91 34.52 -4.92
C ALA A 243 12.91 33.32 -5.02
N GLY A 244 13.03 32.31 -4.15
CA GLY A 244 12.24 31.08 -4.18
C GLY A 244 11.09 30.98 -3.16
N GLY A 245 10.58 32.09 -2.61
CA GLY A 245 9.35 32.09 -1.81
C GLY A 245 9.43 31.54 -0.38
N CYS A 246 10.61 31.11 0.08
CA CYS A 246 10.81 30.62 1.45
C CYS A 246 11.25 31.76 2.39
N ASN A 247 10.28 32.51 2.93
CA ASN A 247 10.51 33.55 3.97
C ASN A 247 10.83 32.94 5.33
N GLY A 248 11.95 32.23 5.45
CA GLY A 248 12.41 31.69 6.72
C GLY A 248 13.91 31.50 6.74
N TRP A 249 14.60 32.36 7.49
CA TRP A 249 16.02 32.18 7.77
C TRP A 249 16.21 30.92 8.62
N PRO A 250 16.97 29.90 8.17
CA PRO A 250 17.38 28.84 9.09
C PRO A 250 18.31 29.45 10.14
N GLY A 251 17.84 29.50 11.39
CA GLY A 251 18.59 30.02 12.54
C GLY A 251 18.26 31.47 12.96
N SER A 252 17.18 32.08 12.47
CA SER A 252 16.71 33.36 13.04
C SER A 252 16.06 33.14 14.40
N ILE A 253 16.55 33.83 15.43
CA ILE A 253 15.85 34.00 16.70
C ILE A 253 15.00 35.26 16.56
N SER A 254 13.68 35.10 16.54
CA SER A 254 12.75 36.24 16.56
C SER A 254 12.46 36.59 18.02
N VAL A 255 12.90 37.76 18.46
CA VAL A 255 12.50 38.32 19.76
C VAL A 255 11.25 39.14 19.50
N VAL A 256 10.13 38.74 20.09
CA VAL A 256 8.86 39.48 20.02
C VAL A 256 8.65 40.12 21.38
N GLU A 257 8.65 41.45 21.40
CA GLU A 257 8.31 42.21 22.59
C GLU A 257 6.78 42.21 22.75
N MET A 258 6.30 41.56 23.79
CA MET A 258 4.88 41.58 24.13
C MET A 258 4.61 42.91 24.82
N LEU A 259 3.87 43.79 24.15
CA LEU A 259 3.21 44.91 24.81
C LEU A 259 2.33 44.31 25.91
N THR A 260 2.74 44.46 27.16
CA THR A 260 1.85 44.20 28.29
C THR A 260 0.67 45.14 28.12
N ALA A 261 -0.51 44.58 27.87
CA ALA A 261 -1.72 45.36 27.98
C ALA A 261 -1.74 45.92 29.39
N ASP A 262 -1.59 47.25 29.51
CA ASP A 262 -1.83 47.97 30.74
C ASP A 262 -3.28 47.66 31.13
N THR A 263 -3.44 46.68 32.00
CA THR A 263 -4.66 46.49 32.78
C THR A 263 -4.65 47.60 33.83
N GLY A 264 -5.13 48.77 33.41
CA GLY A 264 -5.68 49.77 34.33
C GLY A 264 -6.96 49.29 34.97
#